data_AF-A0A930VLL4-F1
#
_entry.id   AF-A0A930VLL4-F1
#
_cell.length_a   1.000
_cell.length_b   1.000
_cell.length_c   1.000
_cell.angle_alpha   90.00
_cell.angle_beta   90.00
_cell.angle_gamma   90.00
#
_symmetry.space_group_name_H-M   'P 1'
#
loop_
_entity.id
_entity.type
_entity.pdbx_description
1 polymer ?
#
loop_
_entity_poly.entity_id
_entity_poly.type
_entity_poly.pdbx_seq_one_letter_code
_entity_poly.pdbx_strand_id
1 'polypeptide(L)'
;MAERPRVLLLDEPTQGIDAGAKFDILQMICEAARGGAAVLVASGDYEQLAHLCHRVLVLRYARIVAELAGPEVSELAIANCAQGQLGTNQAS
;
A
#
# COMPACT_ATOMS: atom_id res chain seq x y z
N MET A 1 17.70 -9.48 -22.55
CA MET A 1 16.32 -9.43 -22.02
C MET A 1 16.45 -9.18 -20.53
N ALA A 2 15.91 -8.08 -20.01
CA ALA A 2 16.00 -7.80 -18.58
C ALA A 2 15.24 -8.90 -17.80
N GLU A 3 15.85 -9.42 -16.75
CA GLU A 3 15.26 -10.45 -15.91
C GLU A 3 14.06 -9.87 -15.15
N ARG A 4 12.95 -10.63 -15.06
CA ARG A 4 11.77 -10.17 -14.30
C ARG A 4 12.08 -10.25 -12.80
N PRO A 5 11.91 -9.17 -12.02
CA PRO A 5 12.24 -9.20 -10.60
C PRO A 5 11.28 -10.12 -9.83
N ARG A 6 11.83 -10.88 -8.88
CA ARG A 6 11.03 -11.68 -7.93
C ARG A 6 10.42 -10.83 -6.81
N VAL A 7 11.04 -9.68 -6.52
CA VAL A 7 10.63 -8.73 -5.48
C VAL A 7 10.76 -7.31 -6.02
N LEU A 8 9.73 -6.50 -5.83
CA LEU A 8 9.68 -5.09 -6.20
C LEU A 8 9.43 -4.26 -4.93
N LEU A 9 10.38 -3.37 -4.59
CA LEU A 9 10.27 -2.44 -3.48
C LEU A 9 10.09 -1.03 -4.06
N LEU A 10 9.00 -0.36 -3.71
CA LEU A 10 8.63 0.93 -4.27
C LEU A 10 8.40 1.92 -3.13
N ASP A 11 9.12 3.04 -3.17
CA ASP A 11 8.97 4.14 -2.22
C ASP A 11 8.38 5.32 -2.98
N GLU A 12 7.17 5.72 -2.62
CA GLU A 12 6.41 6.82 -3.23
C GLU A 12 6.35 6.75 -4.77
N PRO A 13 5.91 5.61 -5.37
CA PRO A 13 6.09 5.32 -6.80
C PRO A 13 5.39 6.28 -7.76
N THR A 14 4.44 7.08 -7.28
CA THR A 14 3.65 8.02 -8.07
C THR A 14 3.80 9.47 -7.60
N GLN A 15 4.72 9.75 -6.67
CA GLN A 15 4.91 11.10 -6.16
C GLN A 15 5.50 12.01 -7.26
N GLY A 16 4.87 13.17 -7.47
CA GLY A 16 5.30 14.13 -8.50
C GLY A 16 4.95 13.75 -9.93
N ILE A 17 4.19 12.66 -10.12
CA ILE A 17 3.66 12.23 -11.42
C ILE A 17 2.26 12.83 -11.62
N ASP A 18 1.95 13.28 -12.83
CA ASP A 18 0.62 13.78 -13.16
C ASP A 18 -0.45 12.66 -13.14
N ALA A 19 -1.71 13.04 -13.04
CA ALA A 19 -2.81 12.08 -12.92
C ALA A 19 -2.94 11.13 -14.13
N GLY A 20 -2.50 11.53 -15.33
CA GLY A 20 -2.55 10.71 -16.53
C GLY A 20 -1.52 9.58 -16.48
N ALA A 21 -0.26 9.91 -16.21
CA ALA A 21 0.82 8.93 -16.13
C ALA A 21 0.78 8.06 -14.86
N LYS A 22 0.09 8.51 -13.79
CA LYS A 22 -0.11 7.73 -12.56
C LYS A 22 -0.74 6.37 -12.84
N PHE A 23 -1.75 6.32 -13.72
CA PHE A 23 -2.46 5.08 -14.03
C PHE A 23 -1.55 4.01 -14.64
N ASP A 24 -0.65 4.40 -15.55
CA ASP A 24 0.27 3.48 -16.21
C ASP A 24 1.25 2.85 -15.22
N ILE A 25 1.76 3.64 -14.27
CA ILE A 25 2.61 3.14 -13.18
C ILE A 25 1.84 2.12 -12.33
N LEU A 26 0.61 2.44 -11.95
CA LEU A 26 -0.23 1.54 -11.16
C LEU A 26 -0.52 0.22 -11.88
N GLN A 27 -0.76 0.26 -13.19
CA GLN A 27 -0.95 -0.94 -14.00
C GLN A 27 0.31 -1.80 -14.04
N MET A 28 1.48 -1.21 -14.27
CA MET A 28 2.74 -1.96 -14.27
C MET A 28 3.01 -2.65 -12.93
N ILE A 29 2.69 -2.00 -11.81
CA ILE A 29 2.80 -2.59 -10.47
C ILE A 29 1.86 -3.80 -10.33
N CYS A 30 0.60 -3.64 -10.75
CA CYS A 30 -0.38 -4.73 -10.75
C CYS A 30 0.05 -5.91 -11.63
N GLU A 31 0.59 -5.63 -12.82
CA GLU A 31 1.08 -6.64 -13.76
C GLU A 31 2.28 -7.40 -13.20
N ALA A 32 3.22 -6.70 -12.54
CA ALA A 32 4.33 -7.34 -11.86
C ALA A 32 3.85 -8.31 -10.77
N ALA A 33 2.89 -7.87 -9.94
CA ALA A 33 2.29 -8.71 -8.90
C ALA A 33 1.57 -9.94 -9.51
N ARG A 34 0.75 -9.75 -10.54
CA ARG A 34 0.07 -10.84 -11.27
C ARG A 34 1.06 -11.79 -11.94
N GLY A 35 2.22 -11.29 -12.34
CA GLY A 35 3.34 -12.06 -12.87
C GLY A 35 4.11 -12.88 -11.83
N GLY A 36 3.71 -12.83 -10.56
CA GLY A 36 4.32 -13.60 -9.46
C GLY A 36 5.40 -12.86 -8.68
N ALA A 37 5.63 -11.57 -8.94
CA ALA A 37 6.53 -10.78 -8.12
C ALA A 37 5.89 -10.45 -6.77
N ALA A 38 6.66 -10.54 -5.68
CA ALA A 38 6.27 -9.93 -4.42
C ALA A 38 6.44 -8.41 -4.53
N VAL A 39 5.39 -7.63 -4.24
CA VAL A 39 5.42 -6.17 -4.33
C VAL A 39 5.23 -5.57 -2.94
N LEU A 40 6.14 -4.67 -2.55
CA LEU A 40 6.03 -3.83 -1.37
C LEU A 40 6.00 -2.38 -1.83
N VAL A 41 4.91 -1.68 -1.49
CA VAL A 41 4.74 -0.24 -1.75
C VAL A 41 4.71 0.50 -0.43
N ALA A 42 5.58 1.49 -0.28
CA ALA A 42 5.48 2.53 0.72
C ALA A 42 4.91 3.79 0.04
N SER A 43 3.85 4.35 0.62
CA SER A 43 3.15 5.51 0.06
C SER A 43 2.36 6.24 1.15
N GLY A 44 2.32 7.56 1.06
CA GLY A 44 1.42 8.42 1.83
C GLY A 44 0.00 8.54 1.25
N ASP A 45 -0.24 7.97 0.06
CA ASP A 45 -1.54 8.00 -0.62
C ASP A 45 -2.39 6.78 -0.20
N TYR A 46 -3.33 7.01 0.73
CA TYR A 46 -4.17 5.96 1.29
C TYR A 46 -5.15 5.35 0.27
N GLU A 47 -5.63 6.14 -0.69
CA GLU A 47 -6.54 5.66 -1.74
C GLU A 47 -5.79 4.69 -2.67
N GLN A 48 -4.55 5.04 -3.04
CA GLN A 48 -3.66 4.17 -3.80
C GLN A 48 -3.38 2.86 -3.06
N LEU A 49 -3.02 2.94 -1.77
CA LEU A 49 -2.75 1.74 -0.98
C LEU A 49 -3.99 0.85 -0.89
N ALA A 50 -5.18 1.45 -0.71
CA ALA A 50 -6.44 0.71 -0.67
C ALA A 50 -6.77 0.01 -1.99
N HIS A 51 -6.42 0.61 -3.13
CA HIS A 51 -6.63 0.01 -4.45
C HIS A 51 -5.62 -1.07 -4.82
N LEU A 52 -4.36 -0.93 -4.39
CA LEU A 52 -3.27 -1.82 -4.83
C LEU A 52 -3.02 -3.00 -3.88
N CYS A 53 -3.16 -2.76 -2.57
CA CYS A 53 -2.58 -3.65 -1.57
C CYS A 53 -3.60 -4.67 -1.06
N HIS A 54 -3.20 -5.93 -1.02
CA HIS A 54 -3.94 -6.99 -0.31
C HIS A 54 -3.78 -6.88 1.22
N ARG A 55 -2.73 -6.17 1.66
CA ARG A 55 -2.33 -6.01 3.06
C ARG A 55 -1.56 -4.72 3.25
N VAL A 56 -1.84 -3.97 4.32
CA VAL A 56 -1.20 -2.69 4.64
C VAL A 56 -0.72 -2.70 6.09
N LEU A 57 0.55 -2.36 6.28
CA LEU A 57 1.14 -2.13 7.61
C LEU A 57 1.19 -0.62 7.86
N VAL A 58 0.56 -0.17 8.94
CA VAL A 58 0.55 1.24 9.31
C VAL A 58 1.65 1.51 10.32
N LEU A 59 2.59 2.40 9.99
CA LEU A 59 3.72 2.75 10.84
C LEU A 59 3.49 4.11 11.51
N ARG A 60 3.71 4.21 12.83
CA ARG A 60 3.77 5.46 13.59
C ARG A 60 4.93 5.40 14.58
N TYR A 61 5.70 6.48 14.69
CA TYR A 61 6.86 6.56 15.59
C TYR A 61 7.79 5.33 15.49
N ALA A 62 8.09 4.92 14.25
CA ALA A 62 8.90 3.74 13.91
C ALA A 62 8.36 2.39 14.45
N ARG A 63 7.06 2.30 14.75
CA ARG A 63 6.38 1.06 15.15
C ARG A 63 5.20 0.76 14.25
N ILE A 64 4.99 -0.51 13.95
CA ILE A 64 3.74 -0.97 13.34
C ILE A 64 2.65 -0.83 14.39
N VAL A 65 1.60 -0.05 14.09
CA VAL A 65 0.47 0.18 14.98
C VAL A 65 -0.81 -0.54 14.51
N ALA A 66 -0.84 -0.97 13.26
CA ALA A 66 -1.93 -1.76 12.70
C ALA A 66 -1.43 -2.59 11.50
N GLU A 67 -2.08 -3.73 11.29
CA GLU A 67 -1.99 -4.54 10.08
C GLU A 67 -3.42 -4.73 9.57
N LEU A 68 -3.70 -4.23 8.37
CA LEU A 68 -4.99 -4.37 7.69
C LEU A 68 -4.83 -5.39 6.57
N ALA A 69 -5.78 -6.30 6.40
CA ALA A 69 -5.73 -7.31 5.35
C ALA A 69 -7.09 -7.56 4.70
N GLY A 70 -7.07 -7.89 3.41
CA GLY A 70 -8.26 -8.25 2.64
C GLY A 70 -9.34 -7.15 2.72
N PRO A 71 -10.57 -7.47 3.16
CA PRO A 71 -11.66 -6.49 3.22
C PRO A 71 -11.44 -5.31 4.17
N GLU A 72 -10.52 -5.42 5.13
CA GLU A 72 -10.21 -4.34 6.08
C GLU A 72 -9.37 -3.22 5.43
N VAL A 73 -8.73 -3.52 4.30
CA VAL A 73 -7.94 -2.55 3.55
C VAL A 73 -8.90 -1.58 2.85
N SER A 74 -9.07 -0.41 3.46
CA SER A 74 -9.81 0.71 2.89
C SER A 74 -9.09 2.02 3.22
N GLU A 75 -9.28 3.03 2.38
CA GLU A 75 -8.69 4.36 2.57
C GLU A 75 -8.98 4.90 3.98
N LEU A 76 -10.25 4.81 4.41
CA LEU A 76 -10.70 5.28 5.71
C LEU A 76 -10.05 4.50 6.87
N ALA A 77 -9.95 3.17 6.77
CA ALA A 77 -9.32 2.36 7.81
C ALA A 77 -7.82 2.67 7.95
N ILE A 78 -7.12 2.85 6.84
CA ILE A 78 -5.71 3.23 6.81
C ILE A 78 -5.54 4.62 7.46
N ALA A 79 -6.35 5.60 7.05
CA ALA A 79 -6.32 6.96 7.57
C ALA A 79 -6.57 7.00 9.10
N ASN A 80 -7.57 6.26 9.59
CA ASN A 80 -7.88 6.17 11.01
C ASN A 80 -6.71 5.61 11.82
N CYS A 81 -6.11 4.52 11.35
CA CYS A 81 -4.93 3.92 11.99
C CYS A 81 -3.74 4.89 12.00
N ALA A 82 -3.48 5.59 10.89
CA ALA A 82 -2.38 6.55 10.77
C ALA A 82 -2.55 7.77 11.71
N GLN A 83 -3.80 8.20 11.92
CA GLN A 83 -4.14 9.29 12.84
C GLN A 83 -4.23 8.84 14.31
N GLY A 84 -4.09 7.54 14.59
CA GLY A 84 -4.20 6.99 15.94
C GLY A 84 -5.65 6.89 16.45
N GLN A 85 -6.63 6.99 15.55
CA GLN A 85 -8.04 6.74 15.83
C GLN A 85 -8.29 5.22 15.73
N LEU A 86 -7.70 4.47 16.65
CA LEU A 86 -8.02 3.05 16.79
C LEU A 86 -9.43 2.97 17.40
N GLY A 87 -10.37 2.37 16.67
CA GLY A 87 -11.66 2.00 17.26
C GLY A 87 -11.38 1.21 18.52
N THR A 88 -11.93 1.66 19.65
CA THR A 88 -11.92 0.99 20.94
C THR A 88 -12.52 -0.41 20.82
N ASN A 89 -11.72 -1.40 20.38
CA ASN A 89 -12.00 -2.81 20.64
C ASN A 89 -10.74 -3.67 20.44
N GLN A 90 -9.80 -3.55 21.37
CA GLN A 90 -8.88 -4.64 21.72
C GLN A 90 -8.82 -4.68 23.25
N ALA A 91 -9.93 -5.15 23.85
CA ALA A 91 -9.95 -5.64 25.21
C ALA A 91 -10.10 -7.15 25.15
N SER A 92 -9.00 -7.88 25.34
CA SER A 92 -8.89 -9.17 26.06
C SER A 92 -7.43 -9.59 26.08
#